data_AF-A0A428Q8C7-F1
#
_entry.id   AF-A0A428Q8C7-F1
#
_cell.length_a   1.000
_cell.length_b   1.000
_cell.length_c   1.000
_cell.angle_alpha   90.00
_cell.angle_beta   90.00
_cell.angle_gamma   90.00
#
_symmetry.space_group_name_H-M   'P 1'
#
loop_
_entity.id
_entity.type
_entity.pdbx_description
1 polymer ?
#
loop_
_entity_poly.entity_id
_entity_poly.type
_entity_poly.pdbx_seq_one_letter_code
_entity_poly.pdbx_strand_id
1 'polypeptide(L)'
;MSTLADGPAISSDPVPKTDLEVLSQEIDDVEAMYRIRAGRRVHYLAISLLPNPIFDLDTLCRPYLLIPKLPPFLNANWITMGMYQGSDGKVEHSLSWTPLRSIDSLWHPRQLDVLSLKRIASHKARVKEVEFEGQRALSKVAIFEWWIPQLQRETDIYESISRNLSPGEHSIAPDFLGHLTEQGRCIGFLM
;
A
#
# COMPACT_ATOMS: atom_id res chain seq x y z
N MET A 1 -16.16 -35.09 -13.45
CA MET A 1 -16.91 -33.87 -13.08
C MET A 1 -16.28 -33.33 -11.81
N SER A 2 -15.33 -32.39 -11.95
CA SER A 2 -14.60 -31.80 -10.83
C SER A 2 -15.27 -30.47 -10.47
N THR A 3 -15.74 -30.36 -9.23
CA THR A 3 -16.34 -29.15 -8.66
C THR A 3 -15.26 -28.09 -8.43
N LEU A 4 -15.34 -27.00 -9.18
CA LEU A 4 -14.64 -25.76 -8.87
C LEU A 4 -15.15 -25.24 -7.53
N ALA A 5 -14.23 -25.02 -6.59
CA ALA A 5 -14.53 -24.35 -5.34
C ALA A 5 -14.89 -22.88 -5.65
N ASP A 6 -16.14 -22.51 -5.39
CA ASP A 6 -16.56 -21.11 -5.35
C ASP A 6 -15.75 -20.39 -4.27
N GLY A 7 -14.89 -19.45 -4.70
CA GLY A 7 -14.30 -18.46 -3.81
C GLY A 7 -15.40 -17.64 -3.14
N PRO A 8 -15.13 -17.03 -1.96
CA PRO A 8 -16.15 -16.30 -1.24
C PRO A 8 -16.73 -15.18 -2.13
N ALA A 9 -18.05 -15.15 -2.24
CA ALA A 9 -18.78 -14.13 -2.98
C ALA A 9 -18.35 -12.75 -2.49
N ILE A 10 -17.84 -11.93 -3.41
CA ILE A 10 -17.50 -10.53 -3.16
C ILE A 10 -18.83 -9.79 -2.93
N SER A 11 -19.18 -9.52 -1.68
CA SER A 11 -20.34 -8.69 -1.37
C SER A 11 -20.08 -7.26 -1.83
N SER A 12 -21.02 -6.65 -2.55
CA SER A 12 -20.97 -5.22 -2.89
C SER A 12 -21.41 -4.31 -1.74
N ASP A 13 -21.56 -4.85 -0.53
CA ASP A 13 -21.93 -4.05 0.63
C ASP A 13 -20.84 -3.02 0.96
N PRO A 14 -21.23 -1.80 1.37
CA PRO A 14 -20.29 -0.79 1.79
C PRO A 14 -19.60 -1.16 3.10
N VAL A 15 -18.28 -1.01 3.15
CA VAL A 15 -17.49 -1.11 4.38
C VAL A 15 -17.86 0.07 5.29
N PRO A 16 -18.19 -0.18 6.58
CA PRO A 16 -18.47 0.88 7.54
C PRO A 16 -17.34 1.89 7.62
N LYS A 17 -17.67 3.18 7.75
CA LYS A 17 -16.66 4.26 7.86
C LYS A 17 -15.74 4.09 9.07
N THR A 18 -16.25 3.49 10.14
CA THR A 18 -15.49 3.15 11.36
C THR A 18 -14.40 2.12 11.11
N ASP A 19 -14.51 1.35 10.02
CA ASP A 19 -13.59 0.27 9.67
C ASP A 19 -12.58 0.71 8.61
N LEU A 20 -12.59 2.01 8.26
CA LEU A 20 -11.60 2.63 7.39
C LEU A 20 -10.42 3.13 8.21
N GLU A 21 -9.20 2.81 7.78
CA GLU A 21 -7.96 3.29 8.37
C GLU A 21 -7.06 3.90 7.30
N VAL A 22 -6.63 5.14 7.48
CA VAL A 22 -5.59 5.73 6.61
C VAL A 22 -4.22 5.19 7.03
N LEU A 23 -3.61 4.40 6.15
CA LEU A 23 -2.30 3.77 6.36
C LEU A 23 -1.13 4.70 5.99
N SER A 24 -1.33 5.57 5.01
CA SER A 24 -0.32 6.52 4.49
C SER A 24 -1.03 7.67 3.80
N GLN A 25 -0.44 8.86 3.83
CA GLN A 25 -0.92 10.05 3.13
C GLN A 25 0.26 10.86 2.57
N GLU A 26 0.07 11.45 1.40
CA GLU A 26 0.98 12.42 0.77
C GLU A 26 0.11 13.47 0.06
N ILE A 27 0.39 14.75 0.30
CA ILE A 27 -0.40 15.86 -0.21
C ILE A 27 0.59 16.83 -0.84
N ASP A 28 0.38 17.14 -2.12
CA ASP A 28 1.16 18.14 -2.85
C ASP A 28 0.25 19.30 -3.33
N ASP A 29 0.69 20.05 -4.33
CA ASP A 29 -0.02 21.19 -4.89
C ASP A 29 -1.10 20.82 -5.91
N VAL A 30 -1.11 19.57 -6.42
CA VAL A 30 -2.03 19.12 -7.47
C VAL A 30 -2.99 18.03 -6.99
N GLU A 31 -2.57 17.18 -6.06
CA GLU A 31 -3.35 16.07 -5.54
C GLU A 31 -3.06 15.72 -4.08
N ALA A 32 -4.06 15.14 -3.42
CA ALA A 32 -3.92 14.52 -2.12
C ALA A 32 -4.14 13.01 -2.25
N MET A 33 -3.12 12.23 -1.88
CA MET A 33 -3.10 10.77 -2.06
C MET A 33 -3.06 10.03 -0.74
N TYR A 34 -3.81 8.94 -0.67
CA TYR A 34 -3.97 8.14 0.53
C TYR A 34 -3.93 6.65 0.21
N ARG A 35 -3.36 5.87 1.12
CA ARG A 35 -3.62 4.43 1.25
C ARG A 35 -4.61 4.21 2.36
N ILE A 36 -5.73 3.58 2.05
CA ILE A 36 -6.83 3.36 2.98
C ILE A 36 -7.09 1.87 3.09
N ARG A 37 -7.00 1.33 4.30
CA ARG A 37 -7.47 -0.02 4.61
C ARG A 37 -8.97 0.02 4.81
N ALA A 38 -9.70 -0.80 4.06
CA ALA A 38 -11.12 -1.03 4.19
C ALA A 38 -11.36 -2.54 4.41
N GLY A 39 -11.67 -2.92 5.64
CA GLY A 39 -11.72 -4.33 6.03
C GLY A 39 -10.37 -5.02 5.86
N ARG A 40 -10.30 -5.98 4.91
CA ARG A 40 -9.08 -6.74 4.58
C ARG A 40 -8.33 -6.24 3.34
N ARG A 41 -8.84 -5.20 2.69
CA ARG A 41 -8.25 -4.65 1.45
C ARG A 41 -7.65 -3.28 1.72
N VAL A 42 -6.65 -2.94 0.94
CA VAL A 42 -6.07 -1.62 0.82
C VAL A 42 -6.45 -1.05 -0.53
N HIS A 43 -6.92 0.18 -0.49
CA HIS A 43 -7.30 0.96 -1.65
C HIS A 43 -6.52 2.26 -1.68
N TYR A 44 -6.35 2.79 -2.88
CA TYR A 44 -5.66 4.04 -3.13
C TYR A 44 -6.70 5.11 -3.41
N LEU A 45 -6.64 6.24 -2.70
CA LEU A 45 -7.51 7.38 -2.92
C LEU A 45 -6.66 8.53 -3.42
N ALA A 46 -7.04 9.12 -4.55
CA ALA A 46 -6.46 10.35 -5.08
C ALA A 46 -7.56 11.42 -5.15
N ILE A 47 -7.35 12.54 -4.47
CA ILE A 47 -8.25 13.69 -4.47
C ILE A 47 -7.57 14.81 -5.26
N SER A 48 -8.16 15.24 -6.37
CA SER A 48 -7.67 16.38 -7.15
C SER A 48 -7.81 17.68 -6.37
N LEU A 49 -6.76 18.49 -6.35
CA LEU A 49 -6.77 19.85 -5.80
C LEU A 49 -6.97 20.91 -6.88
N LEU A 50 -6.91 20.51 -8.16
CA LEU A 50 -7.11 21.37 -9.32
C LEU A 50 -8.37 21.00 -10.12
N PRO A 51 -9.00 21.97 -10.80
CA PRO A 51 -8.73 23.41 -10.73
C PRO A 51 -9.20 24.03 -9.41
N ASN A 52 -10.15 23.38 -8.72
CA ASN A 52 -10.62 23.79 -7.41
C ASN A 52 -10.59 22.59 -6.46
N PRO A 53 -10.09 22.76 -5.23
CA PRO A 53 -10.06 21.69 -4.26
C PRO A 53 -11.47 21.41 -3.70
N ILE A 54 -11.85 20.13 -3.64
CA ILE A 54 -13.15 19.70 -3.06
C ILE A 54 -13.16 19.73 -1.53
N PHE A 55 -11.99 19.76 -0.90
CA PHE A 55 -11.81 19.84 0.55
C PHE A 55 -10.72 20.84 0.91
N ASP A 56 -10.87 21.51 2.04
CA ASP A 56 -9.81 22.35 2.61
C ASP A 56 -8.62 21.52 3.12
N LEU A 57 -7.47 22.17 3.29
CA LEU A 57 -6.23 21.53 3.73
C LEU A 57 -6.36 20.90 5.13
N ASP A 58 -7.20 21.46 6.02
CA ASP A 58 -7.38 20.91 7.37
C ASP A 58 -8.10 19.56 7.32
N THR A 59 -9.12 19.44 6.46
CA THR A 59 -9.82 18.19 6.17
C THR A 59 -8.85 17.17 5.56
N LEU A 60 -8.04 17.56 4.58
CA LEU A 60 -7.10 16.66 3.89
C LEU A 60 -6.01 16.13 4.84
N CYS A 61 -5.46 17.00 5.69
CA CYS A 61 -4.39 16.62 6.62
C CYS A 61 -4.87 15.74 7.78
N ARG A 62 -6.18 15.67 8.05
CA ARG A 62 -6.75 15.00 9.23
C ARG A 62 -7.68 13.87 8.82
N PRO A 63 -7.21 12.61 8.84
CA PRO A 63 -8.02 11.43 8.47
C PRO A 63 -9.40 11.35 9.11
N TYR A 64 -9.54 11.77 10.37
CA TYR A 64 -10.82 11.74 11.08
C TYR A 64 -11.85 12.76 10.56
N LEU A 65 -11.41 13.85 9.90
CA LEU A 65 -12.28 14.79 9.19
C LEU A 65 -12.56 14.33 7.76
N LEU A 66 -11.60 13.67 7.11
CA LEU A 66 -11.70 13.18 5.74
C LEU A 66 -12.66 11.99 5.62
N ILE A 67 -12.45 10.93 6.42
CA ILE A 67 -13.17 9.65 6.31
C ILE A 67 -14.71 9.81 6.25
N PRO A 68 -15.34 10.63 7.11
CA PRO A 68 -16.79 10.84 7.05
C PRO A 68 -17.30 11.45 5.75
N LYS A 69 -16.45 12.21 5.02
CA LYS A 69 -16.79 12.89 3.76
C LYS A 69 -16.56 12.04 2.52
N LEU A 70 -15.89 10.89 2.64
CA LEU A 70 -15.61 10.02 1.50
C LEU A 70 -16.88 9.33 0.99
N PRO A 71 -16.97 9.00 -0.31
CA PRO A 71 -17.99 8.08 -0.83
C PRO A 71 -17.93 6.70 -0.14
N PRO A 72 -18.98 5.87 -0.23
CA PRO A 72 -18.94 4.51 0.30
C PRO A 72 -17.81 3.69 -0.30
N PHE A 73 -17.02 3.01 0.54
CA PHE A 73 -16.00 2.07 0.09
C PHE A 73 -16.69 0.72 -0.09
N LEU A 74 -16.99 0.34 -1.33
CA LEU A 74 -17.58 -0.96 -1.62
C LEU A 74 -16.56 -2.06 -1.33
N ASN A 75 -17.00 -3.17 -0.74
CA ASN A 75 -16.16 -4.34 -0.50
C ASN A 75 -15.89 -5.12 -1.81
N ALA A 76 -15.32 -4.43 -2.81
CA ALA A 76 -15.01 -4.95 -4.13
C ALA A 76 -13.51 -4.83 -4.44
N ASN A 77 -13.08 -5.37 -5.58
CA ASN A 77 -11.66 -5.48 -5.97
C ASN A 77 -11.11 -4.26 -6.74
N TRP A 78 -11.78 -3.11 -6.68
CA TRP A 78 -11.23 -1.87 -7.24
C TRP A 78 -9.95 -1.50 -6.50
N ILE A 79 -9.02 -0.82 -7.18
CA ILE A 79 -7.69 -0.51 -6.68
C ILE A 79 -7.59 0.96 -6.29
N THR A 80 -8.03 1.85 -7.17
CA THR A 80 -7.92 3.29 -7.00
C THR A 80 -9.29 3.97 -7.09
N MET A 81 -9.53 4.93 -6.21
CA MET A 81 -10.63 5.88 -6.29
C MET A 81 -10.03 7.26 -6.59
N GLY A 82 -10.48 7.89 -7.69
CA GLY A 82 -10.22 9.30 -7.96
C GLY A 82 -11.40 10.12 -7.50
N MET A 83 -11.17 11.27 -6.86
CA MET A 83 -12.21 12.24 -6.48
C MET A 83 -11.85 13.62 -7.01
N TYR A 84 -12.81 14.32 -7.59
CA TYR A 84 -12.59 15.63 -8.24
C TYR A 84 -13.88 16.45 -8.25
N GLN A 85 -13.76 17.74 -8.57
CA GLN A 85 -14.92 18.58 -8.83
C GLN A 85 -15.35 18.42 -10.29
N GLY A 86 -16.61 18.02 -10.50
CA GLY A 86 -17.25 17.96 -11.81
C GLY A 86 -17.50 19.36 -12.38
N SER A 87 -17.83 19.42 -13.67
CA SER A 87 -18.09 20.69 -14.37
C SER A 87 -19.31 21.44 -13.83
N ASP A 88 -20.23 20.75 -13.16
CA ASP A 88 -21.40 21.31 -12.49
C ASP A 88 -21.10 21.79 -11.05
N GLY A 89 -19.84 21.73 -10.63
CA GLY A 89 -19.37 22.11 -9.29
C GLY A 89 -19.58 21.05 -8.21
N LYS A 90 -20.22 19.90 -8.52
CA LYS A 90 -20.42 18.82 -7.57
C LYS A 90 -19.17 17.94 -7.45
N VAL A 91 -19.08 17.21 -6.33
CA VAL A 91 -18.02 16.23 -6.14
C VAL A 91 -18.36 14.96 -6.89
N GLU A 92 -17.46 14.55 -7.77
CA GLU A 92 -17.52 13.29 -8.51
C GLU A 92 -16.42 12.34 -8.05
N HIS A 93 -16.60 11.05 -8.32
CA HIS A 93 -15.58 10.04 -8.10
C HIS A 93 -15.60 8.97 -9.17
N SER A 94 -14.45 8.36 -9.40
CA SER A 94 -14.27 7.25 -10.35
C SER A 94 -13.51 6.11 -9.69
N LEU A 95 -13.88 4.88 -10.01
CA LEU A 95 -13.15 3.68 -9.59
C LEU A 95 -12.30 3.15 -10.75
N SER A 96 -11.11 2.66 -10.42
CA SER A 96 -10.22 1.96 -11.36
C SER A 96 -9.82 0.61 -10.80
N TRP A 97 -9.74 -0.38 -11.70
CA TRP A 97 -9.26 -1.73 -11.43
C TRP A 97 -7.88 -1.98 -12.01
N THR A 98 -7.26 -0.95 -12.59
CA THR A 98 -5.93 -1.05 -13.18
C THR A 98 -4.92 -1.45 -12.09
N PRO A 99 -4.18 -2.56 -12.28
CA PRO A 99 -3.15 -2.95 -11.33
C PRO A 99 -2.07 -1.88 -11.21
N LEU A 100 -1.60 -1.65 -9.98
CA LEU A 100 -0.43 -0.80 -9.73
C LEU A 100 0.86 -1.59 -10.01
N ARG A 101 1.94 -0.88 -10.33
CA ARG A 101 3.29 -1.46 -10.51
C ARG A 101 3.70 -2.28 -9.28
N SER A 102 4.35 -3.41 -9.54
CA SER A 102 4.93 -4.30 -8.55
C SER A 102 6.45 -4.27 -8.66
N ILE A 103 7.13 -4.67 -7.60
CA ILE A 103 8.51 -5.16 -7.71
C ILE A 103 8.45 -6.53 -8.40
N ASP A 104 9.28 -6.74 -9.42
CA ASP A 104 9.27 -7.94 -10.26
C ASP A 104 10.41 -8.91 -9.90
N SER A 105 11.50 -8.42 -9.31
CA SER A 105 12.66 -9.26 -8.90
C SER A 105 12.39 -10.04 -7.62
N LEU A 106 11.59 -11.09 -7.74
CA LEU A 106 11.20 -11.95 -6.62
C LEU A 106 12.18 -13.11 -6.41
N TRP A 107 13.40 -12.80 -5.95
CA TRP A 107 14.47 -13.80 -5.80
C TRP A 107 14.44 -14.56 -4.45
N HIS A 108 14.03 -13.90 -3.38
CA HIS A 108 13.86 -14.55 -2.08
C HIS A 108 12.57 -15.39 -2.04
N PRO A 109 12.60 -16.64 -1.53
CA PRO A 109 11.44 -17.54 -1.58
C PRO A 109 10.28 -17.12 -0.66
N ARG A 110 10.58 -16.40 0.42
CA ARG A 110 9.57 -15.96 1.39
C ARG A 110 8.86 -14.70 0.88
N GLN A 111 7.53 -14.75 0.84
CA GLN A 111 6.65 -13.60 0.60
C GLN A 111 5.68 -13.47 1.78
N LEU A 112 5.55 -12.27 2.32
CA LEU A 112 4.76 -11.99 3.52
C LEU A 112 3.74 -10.90 3.21
N ASP A 113 2.52 -11.04 3.74
CA ASP A 113 1.56 -9.93 3.71
C ASP A 113 2.04 -8.84 4.67
N VAL A 114 2.24 -7.62 4.16
CA VAL A 114 2.67 -6.46 4.94
C VAL A 114 1.76 -6.18 6.14
N LEU A 115 0.45 -6.44 6.01
CA LEU A 115 -0.51 -6.21 7.09
C LEU A 115 -0.50 -7.30 8.16
N SER A 116 0.15 -8.44 7.90
CA SER A 116 0.33 -9.51 8.89
C SER A 116 1.42 -9.20 9.92
N LEU A 117 2.29 -8.23 9.63
CA LEU A 117 3.40 -7.86 10.50
C LEU A 117 2.95 -6.97 11.65
N LYS A 118 3.29 -7.38 12.87
CA LYS A 118 3.03 -6.59 14.08
C LYS A 118 4.01 -5.42 14.14
N ARG A 119 3.48 -4.21 14.01
CA ARG A 119 4.25 -2.96 14.08
C ARG A 119 4.71 -2.69 15.51
N ILE A 120 5.99 -2.37 15.65
CA ILE A 120 6.62 -1.94 16.91
C ILE A 120 6.77 -0.42 16.91
N ALA A 121 7.41 0.13 15.87
CA ALA A 121 7.69 1.56 15.75
C ALA A 121 7.71 2.01 14.27
N SER A 122 7.72 3.31 14.05
CA SER A 122 7.87 3.91 12.71
C SER A 122 9.09 4.83 12.70
N HIS A 123 10.03 4.58 11.78
CA HIS A 123 11.23 5.42 11.63
C HIS A 123 11.06 6.45 10.51
N LYS A 124 10.43 6.04 9.40
CA LYS A 124 10.04 6.90 8.28
C LYS A 124 8.71 6.39 7.70
N ALA A 125 8.05 7.19 6.88
CA ALA A 125 6.78 6.79 6.25
C ALA A 125 6.85 5.41 5.55
N ARG A 126 7.99 5.13 4.90
CA ARG A 126 8.27 3.88 4.18
C ARG A 126 9.00 2.81 4.99
N VAL A 127 9.48 3.11 6.20
CA VAL A 127 10.34 2.21 7.00
C VAL A 127 9.77 2.07 8.41
N LYS A 128 9.35 0.85 8.76
CA LYS A 128 8.73 0.55 10.06
C LYS A 128 9.46 -0.62 10.73
N GLU A 129 9.64 -0.51 12.04
CA GLU A 129 10.10 -1.61 12.89
C GLU A 129 8.93 -2.54 13.17
N VAL A 130 9.16 -3.84 12.99
CA VAL A 130 8.16 -4.90 13.13
C VAL A 130 8.72 -6.08 13.90
N GLU A 131 7.82 -6.87 14.50
CA GLU A 131 8.14 -8.17 15.07
C GLU A 131 8.06 -9.24 13.98
N PHE A 132 9.12 -10.01 13.82
CA PHE A 132 9.20 -11.13 12.88
C PHE A 132 9.97 -12.30 13.52
N GLU A 133 9.33 -13.47 13.61
CA GLU A 133 9.92 -14.69 14.20
C GLU A 133 10.54 -14.47 15.61
N GLY A 134 9.89 -13.62 16.42
CA GLY A 134 10.34 -13.29 17.78
C GLY A 134 11.51 -12.29 17.86
N GLN A 135 11.96 -11.76 16.72
CA GLN A 135 13.01 -10.75 16.61
C GLN A 135 12.46 -9.43 16.05
N ARG A 136 13.26 -8.37 16.15
CA ARG A 136 12.98 -7.08 15.52
C ARG A 136 13.51 -7.09 14.10
N ALA A 137 12.70 -6.61 13.17
CA ALA A 137 13.03 -6.46 11.75
C ALA A 137 12.55 -5.08 11.25
N LEU A 138 13.07 -4.64 10.12
CA LEU A 138 12.68 -3.44 9.41
C LEU A 138 11.91 -3.81 8.14
N SER A 139 10.66 -3.40 8.09
CA SER A 139 9.87 -3.41 6.85
C SER A 139 10.15 -2.15 6.06
N LYS A 140 10.45 -2.29 4.77
CA LYS A 140 10.58 -1.18 3.83
C LYS A 140 9.62 -1.36 2.67
N VAL A 141 8.70 -0.41 2.48
CA VAL A 141 7.61 -0.51 1.49
C VAL A 141 7.42 0.74 0.65
N ALA A 142 6.98 0.54 -0.58
CA ALA A 142 6.48 1.57 -1.47
C ALA A 142 5.06 1.93 -1.02
N ILE A 143 4.93 3.07 -0.35
CA ILE A 143 3.63 3.60 0.06
C ILE A 143 2.81 4.09 -1.15
N PHE A 144 3.44 4.36 -2.29
CA PHE A 144 2.77 4.76 -3.54
C PHE A 144 3.55 4.22 -4.74
N GLU A 145 2.91 4.17 -5.90
CA GLU A 145 3.42 3.50 -7.10
C GLU A 145 4.76 4.09 -7.58
N TRP A 146 4.95 5.41 -7.49
CA TRP A 146 6.20 6.06 -7.91
C TRP A 146 7.43 5.65 -7.10
N TRP A 147 7.26 5.05 -5.91
CA TRP A 147 8.37 4.52 -5.13
C TRP A 147 8.83 3.12 -5.57
N ILE A 148 8.02 2.41 -6.36
CA ILE A 148 8.31 1.04 -6.82
C ILE A 148 9.65 0.97 -7.57
N PRO A 149 9.97 1.85 -8.55
CA PRO A 149 11.25 1.78 -9.25
C PRO A 149 12.48 1.94 -8.35
N GLN A 150 12.37 2.70 -7.25
CA GLN A 150 13.47 2.83 -6.30
C GLN A 150 13.68 1.54 -5.50
N LEU A 151 12.59 0.94 -5.01
CA LEU A 151 12.65 -0.28 -4.24
C LEU A 151 13.00 -1.49 -5.09
N GLN A 152 12.60 -1.53 -6.36
CA GLN A 152 13.06 -2.49 -7.34
C GLN A 152 14.59 -2.50 -7.43
N ARG A 153 15.22 -1.33 -7.64
CA ARG A 153 16.69 -1.22 -7.68
C ARG A 153 17.34 -1.65 -6.39
N GLU A 154 16.74 -1.35 -5.25
CA GLU A 154 17.27 -1.77 -3.95
C GLU A 154 17.21 -3.30 -3.78
N THR A 155 16.08 -3.92 -4.13
CA THR A 155 15.91 -5.37 -4.17
C THR A 155 16.94 -6.06 -5.08
N ASP A 156 17.20 -5.48 -6.26
CA ASP A 156 18.21 -6.00 -7.20
C ASP A 156 19.63 -5.93 -6.61
N ILE A 157 19.94 -4.87 -5.86
CA ILE A 157 21.23 -4.74 -5.16
C ILE A 157 21.36 -5.80 -4.06
N TYR A 158 20.31 -6.00 -3.24
CA TYR A 158 20.32 -7.06 -2.22
C TYR A 158 20.48 -8.45 -2.84
N GLU A 159 19.84 -8.72 -3.98
CA GLU A 159 20.04 -9.97 -4.72
C GLU A 159 21.50 -10.15 -5.14
N SER A 160 22.10 -9.11 -5.71
CA SER A 160 23.49 -9.13 -6.15
C SER A 160 24.43 -9.38 -4.99
N ILE A 161 24.24 -8.70 -3.84
CA ILE A 161 25.04 -8.94 -2.63
C ILE A 161 24.89 -10.38 -2.18
N SER A 162 23.64 -10.89 -2.09
CA SER A 162 23.36 -12.26 -1.67
C SER A 162 24.00 -13.32 -2.57
N ARG A 163 24.04 -13.09 -3.89
CA ARG A 163 24.60 -14.05 -4.87
C ARG A 163 26.12 -14.04 -4.92
N ASN A 164 26.75 -12.90 -4.62
CA ASN A 164 28.21 -12.75 -4.70
C ASN A 164 28.92 -13.05 -3.38
N LEU A 165 28.18 -13.29 -2.29
CA LEU A 165 28.75 -13.68 -1.00
C LEU A 165 29.38 -15.07 -1.08
N SER A 166 30.66 -15.17 -0.76
CA SER A 166 31.35 -16.45 -0.65
C SER A 166 30.94 -17.19 0.64
N PRO A 167 30.94 -18.53 0.65
CA PRO A 167 30.67 -19.28 1.88
C PRO A 167 31.61 -18.85 3.03
N GLY A 168 31.04 -18.43 4.15
CA GLY A 168 31.78 -17.98 5.34
C GLY A 168 32.17 -16.49 5.34
N GLU A 169 31.83 -15.74 4.29
CA GLU A 169 31.99 -14.29 4.25
C GLU A 169 30.81 -13.59 4.96
N HIS A 170 31.10 -12.51 5.66
CA HIS A 170 30.06 -11.72 6.33
C HIS A 170 29.46 -10.72 5.33
N SER A 171 28.13 -10.65 5.27
CA SER A 171 27.44 -9.65 4.46
C SER A 171 27.74 -8.23 4.93
N ILE A 172 27.97 -7.33 3.98
CA ILE A 172 28.05 -5.88 4.23
C ILE A 172 26.67 -5.23 4.39
N ALA A 173 25.62 -5.93 3.98
CA ALA A 173 24.23 -5.48 4.05
C ALA A 173 23.44 -6.30 5.08
N PRO A 174 22.36 -5.74 5.65
CA PRO A 174 21.40 -6.50 6.45
C PRO A 174 20.90 -7.76 5.72
N ASP A 175 20.47 -8.76 6.48
CA ASP A 175 19.87 -9.97 5.91
C ASP A 175 18.55 -9.62 5.23
N PHE A 176 18.33 -10.13 4.01
CA PHE A 176 17.06 -9.97 3.33
C PHE A 176 16.12 -11.10 3.76
N LEU A 177 15.12 -10.79 4.57
CA LEU A 177 14.28 -11.78 5.23
C LEU A 177 13.07 -12.21 4.39
N GLY A 178 12.69 -11.42 3.38
CA GLY A 178 11.65 -11.76 2.43
C GLY A 178 10.99 -10.57 1.74
N HIS A 179 10.21 -10.87 0.71
CA HIS A 179 9.42 -9.86 -0.01
C HIS A 179 8.14 -9.53 0.77
N LEU A 180 7.75 -8.26 0.74
CA LEU A 180 6.51 -7.78 1.34
C LEU A 180 5.48 -7.53 0.25
N THR A 181 4.33 -8.15 0.44
CA THR A 181 3.20 -8.10 -0.49
C THR A 181 2.01 -7.37 0.14
N GLU A 182 1.21 -6.74 -0.72
CA GLU A 182 -0.09 -6.18 -0.39
C GLU A 182 -1.07 -6.69 -1.44
N GLN A 183 -2.04 -7.52 -1.02
CA GLN A 183 -3.00 -8.15 -1.93
C GLN A 183 -2.33 -8.87 -3.12
N GLY A 184 -1.19 -9.53 -2.87
CA GLY A 184 -0.42 -10.26 -3.89
C GLY A 184 0.53 -9.38 -4.73
N ARG A 185 0.46 -8.05 -4.64
CA ARG A 185 1.42 -7.14 -5.27
C ARG A 185 2.66 -7.01 -4.39
N CYS A 186 3.86 -7.22 -4.92
CA CYS A 186 5.08 -6.97 -4.15
C CYS A 186 5.35 -5.47 -4.08
N ILE A 187 5.40 -4.94 -2.86
CA ILE A 187 5.56 -3.50 -2.61
C ILE A 187 6.84 -3.18 -1.84
N GLY A 188 7.63 -4.17 -1.46
CA GLY A 188 8.80 -3.95 -0.64
C GLY A 188 9.42 -5.23 -0.12
N PHE A 189 10.18 -5.11 0.96
CA PHE A 189 10.91 -6.22 1.54
C PHE A 189 11.17 -6.00 3.04
N LEU A 190 11.51 -7.10 3.70
CA LEU A 190 11.82 -7.19 5.12
C LEU A 190 13.33 -7.43 5.27
N MET A 191 13.94 -6.76 6.23
CA MET A 191 15.34 -6.93 6.63
C MET A 191 15.51 -6.94 8.14
#